data_AF-A0ABD0REP0-F1
#
_entry.id   AF-A0ABD0REP0-F1
#
_cell.length_a   1.000
_cell.length_b   1.000
_cell.length_c   1.000
_cell.angle_alpha   90.00
_cell.angle_beta   90.00
_cell.angle_gamma   90.00
#
_symmetry.space_group_name_H-M   'P 1'
#
loop_
_entity.id
_entity.type
_entity.pdbx_description
1 polymer ?
#
loop_
_entity_poly.entity_id
_entity_poly.type
_entity_poly.pdbx_seq_one_letter_code
_entity_poly.pdbx_strand_id
1 'polypeptide(L)' 'YGCAGTSYVAYGLIAHEVERVDSGYRSVMSVQSSLVMHPINAYGTEEQKEKYLPRL' A
#
# COMPACT_ATOMS: atom_id res chain seq x y z
N TYR A 1 -5.18 10.54 4.17
CA TYR A 1 -4.27 10.96 3.08
C TYR A 1 -4.73 10.56 1.67
N GLY A 2 -6.03 10.32 1.42
CA GLY A 2 -6.52 9.93 0.09
C GLY A 2 -6.31 8.47 -0.32
N CYS A 3 -5.74 7.63 0.56
CA CYS A 3 -5.52 6.21 0.31
C CYS A 3 -6.84 5.41 0.26
N ALA A 4 -6.81 4.24 -0.40
CA ALA A 4 -7.99 3.40 -0.66
C ALA A 4 -8.77 2.92 0.58
N GLY A 5 -8.20 2.99 1.80
CA GLY A 5 -8.92 2.70 3.04
C GLY A 5 -9.39 1.24 3.18
N THR A 6 -8.67 0.30 2.57
CA THR A 6 -9.06 -1.12 2.52
C THR A 6 -8.69 -1.88 3.78
N SER A 7 -9.47 -2.91 4.12
CA SER A 7 -9.11 -3.87 5.17
C SER A 7 -7.99 -4.81 4.71
N TYR A 8 -7.28 -5.44 5.66
CA TYR A 8 -6.27 -6.45 5.34
C TYR A 8 -6.82 -7.63 4.53
N VAL A 9 -8.07 -8.02 4.77
CA VAL A 9 -8.75 -9.07 4.00
C VAL A 9 -8.97 -8.63 2.55
N ALA A 10 -9.48 -7.41 2.35
CA ALA A 10 -9.68 -6.87 1.01
C ALA A 10 -8.35 -6.74 0.24
N TYR A 11 -7.28 -6.28 0.92
CA TYR A 11 -5.94 -6.25 0.34
C TYR A 11 -5.45 -7.64 -0.09
N GLY A 12 -5.68 -8.67 0.73
CA GLY A 12 -5.31 -10.06 0.39
C GLY A 12 -6.04 -10.58 -0.85
N LEU A 13 -7.34 -10.31 -0.98
CA LEU A 13 -8.12 -10.68 -2.15
C LEU A 13 -7.64 -9.95 -3.41
N ILE A 14 -7.35 -8.64 -3.31
CA ILE A 14 -6.80 -7.86 -4.43
C ILE A 14 -5.44 -8.43 -4.86
N ALA A 15 -4.55 -8.72 -3.90
CA ALA A 15 -3.24 -9.29 -4.20
C ALA A 15 -3.35 -10.64 -4.92
N HIS A 16 -4.28 -11.50 -4.49
CA HIS A 16 -4.53 -12.79 -5.14
C HIS A 16 -4.99 -12.64 -6.59
N GLU A 17 -5.91 -11.71 -6.87
CA GLU A 17 -6.37 -11.47 -8.25
C GLU A 17 -5.28 -10.84 -9.13
N VAL A 18 -4.46 -9.94 -8.58
CA VAL A 18 -3.33 -9.34 -9.31
C VAL A 18 -2.26 -10.38 -9.63
N GLU A 19 -1.95 -11.27 -8.69
CA GLU A 19 -0.98 -12.36 -8.87
C GLU A 19 -1.40 -13.35 -9.95
N ARG A 20 -2.70 -13.61 -10.08
CA ARG A 20 -3.25 -14.47 -11.13
C ARG A 20 -2.93 -13.96 -12.54
N VAL A 21 -2.71 -12.65 -12.70
CA VAL A 21 -2.28 -12.04 -13.96
C VAL A 21 -0.75 -12.06 -14.06
N ASP A 22 -0.07 -11.51 -13.05
CA ASP A 22 1.39 -11.39 -13.02
C ASP A 22 1.92 -11.26 -11.58
N SER A 23 2.85 -12.14 -11.21
CA SER A 23 3.44 -12.18 -9.87
C SER A 23 4.41 -11.01 -9.60
N GLY A 24 4.98 -10.41 -10.66
CA GLY A 24 5.77 -9.19 -10.60
C GLY A 24 4.92 -7.99 -10.21
N TYR A 25 3.72 -7.81 -10.79
CA TYR A 25 2.79 -6.75 -10.39
C TYR A 25 2.34 -6.89 -8.94
N ARG A 26 2.01 -8.10 -8.50
CA ARG A 26 1.71 -8.36 -7.09
C ARG A 26 2.90 -8.00 -6.18
N SER A 27 4.12 -8.24 -6.63
CA SER A 27 5.33 -7.91 -5.87
C SER A 27 5.55 -6.41 -5.73
N VAL A 28 5.43 -5.65 -6.81
CA VAL A 28 5.51 -4.19 -6.75
C VAL A 28 4.42 -3.60 -5.86
N MET A 29 3.17 -4.07 -6.01
CA MET A 29 2.04 -3.64 -5.18
C MET A 29 2.34 -3.89 -3.71
N SER A 30 2.82 -5.08 -3.37
CA SER A 30 3.13 -5.46 -1.98
C SER A 30 4.27 -4.66 -1.37
N VAL A 31 5.30 -4.33 -2.14
CA VAL A 31 6.42 -3.50 -1.64
C VAL A 31 5.93 -2.07 -1.40
N GLN A 32 5.18 -1.51 -2.35
CA GLN A 32 4.69 -0.14 -2.27
C GLN A 32 3.73 0.04 -1.07
N SER A 33 2.74 -0.83 -0.92
CA SER A 33 1.77 -0.70 0.17
C SER A 33 2.36 -1.05 1.54
N SER A 34 3.11 -2.16 1.62
CA SER A 34 3.48 -2.74 2.92
C SER A 34 4.86 -2.32 3.42
N LEU A 35 5.80 -1.98 2.53
CA LEU A 35 7.16 -1.58 2.91
C LEU A 35 7.42 -0.08 2.75
N VAL A 36 6.61 0.63 1.96
CA VAL A 36 6.74 2.09 1.79
C VAL A 36 5.63 2.83 2.53
N MET A 37 4.37 2.61 2.15
CA MET A 37 3.26 3.38 2.74
C MET A 37 3.02 3.03 4.21
N HIS A 38 3.04 1.74 4.57
CA HIS A 38 2.73 1.32 5.94
C HIS A 38 3.70 1.89 6.99
N PRO A 39 5.04 1.86 6.83
CA PRO A 39 5.95 2.50 7.78
C PRO A 39 5.77 4.01 7.91
N ILE A 40 5.49 4.72 6.80
CA ILE A 40 5.21 6.16 6.83
C ILE A 40 3.93 6.42 7.64
N ASN A 41 2.89 5.61 7.42
CA ASN A 41 1.62 5.75 8.12
C ASN A 41 1.73 5.39 9.62
N ALA A 42 2.51 4.37 9.97
CA ALA A 42 2.64 3.86 11.33
C ALA A 42 3.63 4.67 12.19
N TYR A 43 4.73 5.13 11.60
CA TYR A 43 5.87 5.69 12.35
C TYR A 43 6.29 7.10 11.89
N GLY A 44 5.77 7.60 10.77
CA GLY A 44 6.09 8.94 10.30
C GLY A 44 5.46 10.04 11.15
N THR A 45 6.02 11.25 11.10
CA THR A 45 5.37 12.45 11.65
C THR A 45 4.17 12.85 10.79
N GLU A 46 3.25 13.66 11.32
CA GLU A 46 2.10 14.12 10.54
C GLU A 46 2.52 14.89 9.28
N GLU A 47 3.59 15.70 9.35
CA GLU A 47 4.14 16.39 8.18
C GLU A 47 4.68 15.41 7.12
N GLN A 48 5.30 14.30 7.54
CA GLN A 48 5.76 13.26 6.61
C GLN A 48 4.58 12.56 5.95
N LYS A 49 3.55 12.21 6.72
CA LYS A 49 2.35 11.55 6.20
C LYS A 49 1.63 12.43 5.18
N GLU A 50 1.40 13.70 5.49
CA GLU A 50 0.75 14.66 4.58
C GLU A 50 1.57 14.92 3.31
N LYS A 51 2.91 14.96 3.42
CA LYS A 51 3.79 15.20 2.28
C LYS A 51 3.89 14.02 1.31
N TYR A 52 3.95 12.80 1.83
CA TYR A 52 4.30 11.62 1.03
C TYR A 52 3.08 10.75 0.68
N LEU A 53 2.18 10.47 1.61
CA LEU A 53 1.10 9.50 1.39
C LEU A 53 0.09 9.91 0.30
N PRO A 54 -0.29 11.19 0.10
CA PRO A 54 -1.22 11.57 -0.98
C PRO A 54 -0.65 11.43 -2.40
N ARG A 55 0.67 11.28 -2.53
CA ARG A 55 1.37 11.15 -3.82
C ARG A 55 1.70 9.70 -4.18
N LEU A 56 1.41 8.77 -3.27
CA LEU A 56 1.68 7.33 -3.36
C LEU A 56 0.38 6.58 -3.62
#